data_AF-A0A3A4V6C8-F1
#
_entry.id   AF-A0A3A4V6C8-F1
#
_cell.length_a   1.000
_cell.length_b   1.000
_cell.length_c   1.000
_cell.angle_alpha   90.00
_cell.angle_beta   90.00
_cell.angle_gamma   90.00
#
_symmetry.space_group_name_H-M   'P 1'
#
loop_
_entity.id
_entity.type
_entity.pdbx_description
1 polymer ?
#
loop_
_entity_poly.entity_id
_entity_poly.type
_entity_poly.pdbx_seq_one_letter_code
_entity_poly.pdbx_strand_id
1 'polypeptide(L)'
;MMFDYARNGYLNTVLNAAAFPNVITQIALLTTLPEPDGPITEPSGGGYAKVITSTADWSTPDNGFCYNVNTLTFPQATADWGTIVGIAITTTDNNLLFYGPLRSTRSVSASSPKLSFPAGSIRLTVSGCAGTIVLNGVLDGWMKSSNPAAPLTFYLGLSQVMPSNDGTGWTEPTIGSDGYDRAVITNAAAWSNPITVGFGYNVETIRMPATGSPSGDWLSSLAAWGLWDAAEGGNLYFFGKLQSAIVVNDTSPPLVFTPGQIQIGLDSACC
;
A
#
# COMPACT_ATOMS: atom_id res chain seq x y z
N MET A 1 -1.13 2.13 -11.00
CA MET A 1 -2.16 1.46 -10.18
C MET A 1 -1.62 0.12 -9.72
N MET A 2 -2.00 -0.32 -8.52
CA MET A 2 -1.59 -1.60 -7.94
C MET A 2 -2.74 -2.61 -8.02
N PHE A 3 -2.40 -3.88 -8.21
CA PHE A 3 -3.36 -4.98 -8.24
C PHE A 3 -3.60 -5.57 -6.84
N ASP A 4 -4.72 -6.26 -6.66
CA ASP A 4 -5.08 -6.94 -5.41
C ASP A 4 -4.04 -7.96 -4.98
N TYR A 5 -3.43 -8.70 -5.91
CA TYR A 5 -2.36 -9.63 -5.54
C TYR A 5 -1.21 -8.92 -4.81
N ALA A 6 -0.77 -7.76 -5.31
CA ALA A 6 0.26 -6.97 -4.68
C ALA A 6 -0.18 -6.38 -3.32
N ARG A 7 -1.43 -5.86 -3.26
CA ARG A 7 -2.02 -5.34 -2.02
C ARG A 7 -2.13 -6.41 -0.94
N ASN A 8 -2.76 -7.53 -1.30
CA ASN A 8 -3.01 -8.67 -0.42
C ASN A 8 -1.70 -9.28 0.08
N GLY A 9 -0.70 -9.44 -0.79
CA GLY A 9 0.60 -9.99 -0.39
C GLY A 9 1.27 -9.13 0.69
N TYR A 10 1.28 -7.80 0.49
CA TYR A 10 1.84 -6.90 1.48
C TYR A 10 1.02 -6.85 2.78
N LEU A 11 -0.30 -6.66 2.67
CA LEU A 11 -1.17 -6.55 3.84
C LEU A 11 -1.17 -7.83 4.68
N ASN A 12 -1.22 -9.02 4.06
CA ASN A 12 -1.13 -10.27 4.81
C ASN A 12 0.22 -10.44 5.52
N THR A 13 1.32 -9.97 4.94
CA THR A 13 2.61 -9.97 5.64
C THR A 13 2.62 -9.03 6.83
N VAL A 14 2.21 -7.78 6.64
CA VAL A 14 2.32 -6.76 7.69
C VAL A 14 1.28 -6.92 8.79
N LEU A 15 0.06 -7.37 8.46
CA LEU A 15 -1.05 -7.49 9.42
C LEU A 15 -1.23 -8.91 9.96
N ASN A 16 -0.93 -9.93 9.16
CA ASN A 16 -1.25 -11.33 9.49
C ASN A 16 0.01 -12.21 9.67
N ALA A 17 1.20 -11.61 9.73
CA ALA A 17 2.49 -12.30 9.83
C ALA A 17 2.71 -13.39 8.76
N ALA A 18 2.06 -13.26 7.60
CA ALA A 18 2.27 -14.17 6.48
C ALA A 18 3.66 -13.96 5.87
N ALA A 19 4.28 -15.04 5.38
CA ALA A 19 5.54 -14.92 4.66
C ALA A 19 5.34 -14.08 3.39
N PHE A 20 6.19 -13.06 3.19
CA PHE A 20 6.14 -12.27 1.97
C PHE A 20 6.64 -13.09 0.78
N PRO A 21 5.95 -13.09 -0.38
CA PRO A 21 6.37 -13.86 -1.54
C PRO A 21 7.75 -13.42 -2.04
N ASN A 22 8.66 -14.37 -2.21
CA ASN A 22 9.90 -14.12 -2.95
C ASN A 22 9.62 -14.27 -4.45
N VAL A 23 9.66 -13.15 -5.18
CA VAL A 23 9.29 -13.13 -6.60
C VAL A 23 10.37 -12.48 -7.46
N ILE A 24 10.50 -12.99 -8.68
CA ILE A 24 11.18 -12.30 -9.78
C ILE A 24 10.11 -11.58 -10.58
N THR A 25 10.33 -10.30 -10.86
CA THR A 25 9.37 -9.46 -11.59
C THR A 25 9.72 -9.36 -13.07
N GLN A 26 8.70 -9.11 -13.88
CA GLN A 26 8.77 -8.96 -15.33
C GLN A 26 7.96 -7.75 -15.77
N ILE A 27 8.34 -7.15 -16.89
CA ILE A 27 7.57 -6.09 -17.55
C ILE A 27 6.86 -6.66 -18.77
N ALA A 28 5.54 -6.56 -18.76
CA ALA A 28 4.65 -6.85 -19.87
C ALA A 28 4.24 -5.57 -20.61
N LEU A 29 4.06 -5.66 -21.92
CA LEU A 29 3.45 -4.60 -22.73
C LEU A 29 1.94 -4.82 -22.79
N LEU A 30 1.21 -3.70 -22.83
CA LEU A 30 -0.25 -3.71 -22.88
C LEU A 30 -0.75 -3.09 -24.17
N THR A 31 -1.66 -3.79 -24.87
CA THR A 31 -2.39 -3.25 -26.04
C THR A 31 -3.70 -2.57 -25.64
N THR A 32 -4.21 -2.87 -24.45
CA THR A 32 -5.30 -2.16 -23.77
C THR A 32 -4.94 -1.97 -22.30
N LEU A 33 -5.39 -0.89 -21.68
CA LEU A 33 -5.26 -0.74 -20.23
C LEU A 33 -6.30 -1.64 -19.54
N PRO A 34 -5.91 -2.40 -18.50
CA PRO A 34 -6.86 -3.16 -17.72
C PRO A 34 -7.72 -2.21 -16.87
N GLU A 35 -8.93 -2.66 -16.54
CA GLU A 35 -9.68 -2.11 -15.40
C GLU A 35 -8.95 -2.47 -14.09
N PRO A 36 -9.21 -1.77 -12.97
CA PRO A 36 -8.72 -2.19 -11.66
C PRO A 36 -9.02 -3.67 -11.41
N ASP A 37 -7.97 -4.44 -11.11
CA ASP A 37 -8.04 -5.89 -10.86
C ASP A 37 -8.53 -6.76 -12.03
N GLY A 38 -8.64 -6.17 -13.22
CA GLY A 38 -8.98 -6.86 -14.45
C GLY A 38 -7.78 -7.59 -15.09
N PRO A 39 -8.05 -8.48 -16.06
CA PRO A 39 -6.99 -9.14 -16.82
C PRO A 39 -6.23 -8.14 -17.71
N ILE A 40 -4.97 -8.43 -17.98
CA ILE A 40 -4.15 -7.68 -18.94
C ILE A 40 -4.29 -8.25 -20.36
N THR A 41 -4.15 -7.40 -21.38
CA THR A 41 -4.07 -7.82 -22.78
C THR A 41 -2.69 -7.48 -23.33
N GLU A 42 -1.94 -8.50 -23.72
CA GLU A 42 -0.57 -8.39 -24.22
C GLU A 42 -0.51 -8.60 -25.75
N PRO A 43 0.57 -8.18 -26.42
CA PRO A 43 0.87 -8.65 -27.78
C PRO A 43 0.97 -10.18 -27.84
N SER A 44 0.64 -10.77 -28.98
CA SER A 44 0.79 -12.21 -29.23
C SER A 44 1.62 -12.48 -30.48
N GLY A 45 2.51 -13.48 -30.41
CA GLY A 45 3.40 -13.83 -31.52
C GLY A 45 4.48 -12.77 -31.81
N GLY A 46 5.02 -12.78 -33.04
CA GLY A 46 5.96 -11.77 -33.53
C GLY A 46 7.24 -11.61 -32.70
N GLY A 47 7.67 -12.64 -31.96
CA GLY A 47 8.84 -12.57 -31.07
C GLY A 47 8.63 -11.78 -29.78
N TYR A 48 7.39 -11.42 -29.42
CA TYR A 48 7.09 -10.77 -28.15
C TYR A 48 7.45 -11.66 -26.96
N ALA A 49 8.16 -11.10 -25.99
CA ALA A 49 8.39 -11.69 -24.68
C ALA A 49 8.53 -10.58 -23.63
N LYS A 50 8.09 -10.87 -22.40
CA LYS A 50 8.27 -9.98 -21.24
C LYS A 50 9.75 -9.77 -20.93
N VAL A 51 10.09 -8.62 -20.36
CA VAL A 51 11.44 -8.34 -19.87
C VAL A 51 11.53 -8.73 -18.40
N ILE A 52 12.35 -9.73 -18.07
CA ILE A 52 12.66 -10.08 -16.67
C ILE A 52 13.49 -8.94 -16.07
N THR A 53 13.18 -8.55 -14.84
CA THR A 53 13.94 -7.56 -14.07
C THR A 53 14.56 -8.19 -12.83
N SER A 54 15.54 -7.48 -12.28
CA SER A 54 16.23 -7.80 -11.04
C SER A 54 16.04 -6.68 -10.00
N THR A 55 16.40 -6.94 -8.76
CA THR A 55 16.39 -5.91 -7.71
C THR A 55 17.32 -4.74 -8.02
N ALA A 56 18.36 -4.95 -8.84
CA ALA A 56 19.27 -3.90 -9.27
C ALA A 56 18.69 -3.00 -10.36
N ASP A 57 17.57 -3.37 -10.98
CA ASP A 57 16.90 -2.55 -11.98
C ASP A 57 16.01 -1.47 -11.37
N TRP A 58 15.80 -1.47 -10.05
CA TRP A 58 14.92 -0.55 -9.35
C TRP A 58 15.66 0.32 -8.34
N SER A 59 15.34 1.61 -8.31
CA SER A 59 15.85 2.56 -7.31
C SER A 59 15.37 2.16 -5.91
N THR A 60 16.08 2.65 -4.89
CA THR A 60 15.54 2.64 -3.53
C THR A 60 14.22 3.43 -3.52
N PRO A 61 13.14 2.90 -2.93
CA PRO A 61 11.90 3.62 -2.77
C PRO A 61 12.07 4.87 -1.89
N ASP A 62 11.42 5.96 -2.28
CA ASP A 62 11.36 7.18 -1.50
C ASP A 62 9.98 7.81 -1.65
N ASN A 63 9.35 8.13 -0.52
CA ASN A 63 8.01 8.68 -0.42
C ASN A 63 6.96 8.00 -1.34
N GLY A 64 6.97 6.67 -1.40
CA GLY A 64 6.05 5.89 -2.24
C GLY A 64 6.39 5.87 -3.73
N PHE A 65 7.59 6.28 -4.12
CA PHE A 65 8.07 6.25 -5.51
C PHE A 65 9.29 5.35 -5.67
N CYS A 66 9.35 4.62 -6.79
CA CYS A 66 10.60 4.05 -7.28
C CYS A 66 10.64 4.06 -8.82
N TYR A 67 11.84 3.93 -9.37
CA TYR A 67 12.10 4.06 -10.80
C TYR A 67 12.97 2.93 -11.31
N ASN A 68 12.89 2.65 -12.61
CA ASN A 68 13.90 1.79 -13.22
C ASN A 68 15.24 2.55 -13.31
N VAL A 69 16.37 1.95 -12.93
CA VAL A 69 17.70 2.58 -12.97
C VAL A 69 18.56 2.13 -14.15
N ASN A 70 18.17 1.03 -14.80
CA ASN A 70 18.78 0.54 -16.04
C ASN A 70 17.80 0.65 -17.20
N THR A 71 18.34 0.66 -18.43
CA THR A 71 17.51 0.57 -19.63
C THR A 71 16.94 -0.83 -19.79
N LEU A 72 15.62 -0.96 -19.88
CA LEU A 72 14.92 -2.23 -20.04
C LEU A 72 14.46 -2.37 -21.50
N THR A 73 14.92 -3.41 -22.19
CA THR A 73 14.76 -3.54 -23.66
C THR A 73 14.04 -4.84 -24.00
N PHE A 74 12.95 -4.73 -24.76
CA PHE A 74 12.20 -5.87 -25.28
C PHE A 74 12.94 -6.53 -26.46
N PRO A 75 12.62 -7.80 -26.80
CA PRO A 75 13.11 -8.41 -28.02
C PRO A 75 12.80 -7.59 -29.28
N GLN A 76 13.51 -7.87 -30.38
CA GLN A 76 13.16 -7.27 -31.67
C GLN A 76 11.84 -7.88 -32.15
N ALA A 77 10.86 -7.02 -32.50
CA ALA A 77 9.64 -7.49 -33.13
C ALA A 77 9.94 -8.08 -34.51
N THR A 78 9.36 -9.25 -34.79
CA THR A 78 9.43 -9.94 -36.10
C THR A 78 8.11 -9.90 -36.87
N ALA A 79 7.04 -9.43 -36.22
CA ALA A 79 5.74 -9.12 -36.80
C ALA A 79 5.12 -7.95 -36.00
N ASP A 80 3.93 -7.51 -36.40
CA ASP A 80 3.24 -6.42 -35.70
C ASP A 80 2.75 -6.86 -34.32
N TRP A 81 3.13 -6.09 -33.30
CA TRP A 81 2.65 -6.25 -31.91
C TRP A 81 1.43 -5.36 -31.61
N GLY A 82 1.00 -4.55 -32.59
CA GLY A 82 -0.08 -3.59 -32.46
C GLY A 82 0.36 -2.28 -31.79
N THR A 83 -0.62 -1.53 -31.27
CA THR A 83 -0.41 -0.28 -30.57
C THR A 83 -0.30 -0.54 -29.08
N ILE A 84 0.89 -0.28 -28.53
CA ILE A 84 1.17 -0.39 -27.11
C ILE A 84 0.67 0.87 -26.41
N VAL A 85 -0.16 0.69 -25.39
CA VAL A 85 -0.77 1.78 -24.62
C VAL A 85 -0.29 1.85 -23.18
N GLY A 86 0.33 0.78 -22.67
CA GLY A 86 0.80 0.72 -21.30
C GLY A 86 1.78 -0.40 -21.03
N ILE A 87 2.14 -0.54 -19.76
CA ILE A 87 2.91 -1.66 -19.24
C ILE A 87 2.26 -2.22 -17.98
N ALA A 88 2.52 -3.49 -17.68
CA ALA A 88 2.28 -4.09 -16.38
C ALA A 88 3.56 -4.69 -15.81
N ILE A 89 3.69 -4.65 -14.49
CA ILE A 89 4.69 -5.42 -13.75
C ILE A 89 4.01 -6.68 -13.23
N THR A 90 4.57 -7.84 -13.56
CA THR A 90 4.05 -9.15 -13.15
C THR A 90 5.13 -9.97 -12.47
N THR A 91 4.77 -11.02 -11.75
CA THR A 91 5.71 -12.08 -11.36
C THR A 91 5.96 -13.02 -12.55
N THR A 92 6.95 -13.91 -12.43
CA THR A 92 7.19 -15.00 -13.40
C THR A 92 6.03 -15.99 -13.49
N ASP A 93 5.21 -16.09 -12.43
CA ASP A 93 4.00 -16.91 -12.39
C ASP A 93 2.77 -16.14 -12.92
N ASN A 94 2.98 -14.98 -13.55
CA ASN A 94 1.96 -14.09 -14.10
C ASN A 94 1.00 -13.45 -13.08
N ASN A 95 1.36 -13.40 -11.80
CA ASN A 95 0.60 -12.60 -10.84
C ASN A 95 0.82 -11.11 -11.15
N LEU A 96 -0.25 -10.34 -11.24
CA LEU A 96 -0.21 -8.93 -11.60
C LEU A 96 0.12 -8.08 -10.37
N LEU A 97 1.09 -7.17 -10.49
CA LEU A 97 1.53 -6.32 -9.36
C LEU A 97 1.15 -4.86 -9.58
N PHE A 98 1.56 -4.30 -10.71
CA PHE A 98 1.32 -2.89 -11.05
C PHE A 98 0.97 -2.75 -12.52
N TYR A 99 0.27 -1.69 -12.89
CA TYR A 99 0.12 -1.26 -14.28
C TYR A 99 0.05 0.25 -14.42
N GLY A 100 0.33 0.73 -15.63
CA GLY A 100 0.17 2.13 -15.98
C GLY A 100 0.27 2.40 -17.47
N PRO A 101 -0.28 3.55 -17.93
CA PRO A 101 -0.19 3.96 -19.32
C PRO A 101 1.22 4.40 -19.71
N LEU A 102 1.51 4.31 -21.00
CA LEU A 102 2.60 5.06 -21.61
C LEU A 102 2.21 6.55 -21.67
N ARG A 103 3.19 7.44 -21.55
CA ARG A 103 2.97 8.89 -21.80
C ARG A 103 2.52 9.16 -23.24
N SER A 104 2.91 8.29 -24.16
CA SER A 104 2.45 8.31 -25.55
C SER A 104 2.40 6.87 -26.05
N THR A 105 1.28 6.50 -26.67
CA THR A 105 1.12 5.17 -27.26
C THR A 105 2.13 4.94 -28.38
N ARG A 106 2.52 3.69 -28.62
CA ARG A 106 3.51 3.36 -29.65
C ARG A 106 3.07 2.14 -30.45
N SER A 107 2.91 2.29 -31.75
CA SER A 107 2.77 1.16 -32.67
C SER A 107 4.12 0.48 -32.85
N VAL A 108 4.14 -0.86 -32.78
CA VAL A 108 5.35 -1.66 -32.93
C VAL A 108 5.14 -2.69 -34.04
N SER A 109 5.99 -2.60 -35.05
CA SER A 109 6.05 -3.46 -36.22
C SER A 109 7.42 -4.14 -36.35
N ALA A 110 7.56 -5.08 -37.28
CA ALA A 110 8.84 -5.74 -37.57
C ALA A 110 9.96 -4.76 -37.99
N SER A 111 9.60 -3.60 -38.57
CA SER A 111 10.54 -2.54 -38.98
C SER A 111 10.82 -1.51 -37.88
N SER A 112 10.10 -1.57 -36.76
CA SER A 112 10.31 -0.66 -35.63
C SER A 112 11.63 -0.98 -34.92
N PRO A 113 12.37 0.04 -34.43
CA PRO A 113 13.49 -0.22 -33.53
C PRO A 113 12.98 -0.89 -32.25
N LYS A 114 13.86 -1.67 -31.60
CA LYS A 114 13.56 -2.32 -30.31
C LYS A 114 12.87 -1.34 -29.36
N LEU A 115 11.77 -1.79 -28.78
CA LEU A 115 11.10 -1.04 -27.73
C LEU A 115 11.97 -1.10 -26.47
N SER A 116 12.29 0.06 -25.92
CA SER A 116 13.10 0.18 -24.70
C SER A 116 12.58 1.29 -23.81
N PHE A 117 12.79 1.09 -22.51
CA PHE A 117 12.48 2.02 -21.44
C PHE A 117 13.81 2.47 -20.82
N PRO A 118 14.31 3.68 -21.14
CA PRO A 118 15.53 4.21 -20.53
C PRO A 118 15.42 4.29 -19.01
N ALA A 119 16.55 4.37 -18.31
CA ALA A 119 16.57 4.66 -16.88
C ALA A 119 15.70 5.90 -16.54
N GLY A 120 14.92 5.79 -15.47
CA GLY A 120 14.01 6.84 -14.97
C GLY A 120 12.70 6.98 -15.75
N SER A 121 12.47 6.21 -16.83
CA SER A 121 11.27 6.35 -17.66
C SER A 121 10.03 5.65 -17.09
N ILE A 122 10.24 4.60 -16.29
CA ILE A 122 9.19 3.92 -15.54
C ILE A 122 9.20 4.47 -14.12
N ARG A 123 8.08 5.04 -13.70
CA ARG A 123 7.83 5.43 -12.31
C ARG A 123 6.73 4.55 -11.74
N LEU A 124 7.07 3.81 -10.70
CA LEU A 124 6.10 3.13 -9.83
C LEU A 124 5.66 4.11 -8.75
N THR A 125 4.40 4.00 -8.34
CA THR A 125 3.81 4.86 -7.31
C THR A 125 2.87 4.03 -6.47
N VAL A 126 3.06 4.10 -5.15
CA VAL A 126 2.15 3.62 -4.13
C VAL A 126 1.67 4.83 -3.35
N SER A 127 0.37 4.99 -3.21
CA SER A 127 -0.24 6.16 -2.59
C SER A 127 -1.55 5.78 -1.92
N GLY A 128 -1.80 6.33 -0.75
CA GLY A 128 -3.02 6.08 0.01
C GLY A 128 -2.86 6.57 1.43
N CYS A 129 -3.77 6.17 2.31
CA CYS A 129 -3.76 6.55 3.72
C CYS A 129 -2.88 5.58 4.51
N ALA A 130 -1.62 5.53 4.12
CA ALA A 130 -0.60 4.70 4.72
C ALA A 130 0.67 5.51 4.90
N GLY A 131 1.39 5.27 5.99
CA GLY A 131 2.60 6.01 6.27
C GLY A 131 3.73 5.67 5.28
N THR A 132 4.74 6.53 5.22
CA THR A 132 5.86 6.41 4.28
C THR A 132 6.58 5.06 4.43
N ILE A 133 6.66 4.53 5.65
CA ILE A 133 7.21 3.19 5.90
C ILE A 133 6.44 2.09 5.16
N VAL A 134 5.12 2.24 5.05
CA VAL A 134 4.27 1.31 4.32
C VAL A 134 4.38 1.54 2.82
N LEU A 135 4.28 2.78 2.35
CA LEU A 135 4.38 3.10 0.92
C LEU A 135 5.71 2.63 0.32
N ASN A 136 6.82 2.91 1.01
CA ASN A 136 8.15 2.44 0.63
C ASN A 136 8.25 0.92 0.80
N GLY A 137 7.72 0.38 1.89
CA GLY A 137 7.74 -1.06 2.18
C GLY A 137 7.06 -1.92 1.10
N VAL A 138 5.98 -1.43 0.48
CA VAL A 138 5.33 -2.12 -0.64
C VAL A 138 6.29 -2.24 -1.83
N LEU A 139 6.96 -1.13 -2.19
CA LEU A 139 7.90 -1.10 -3.31
C LEU A 139 9.18 -1.88 -3.00
N ASP A 140 9.70 -1.77 -1.79
CA ASP A 140 10.86 -2.56 -1.32
C ASP A 140 10.55 -4.06 -1.34
N GLY A 141 9.34 -4.43 -0.90
CA GLY A 141 8.83 -5.79 -0.99
C GLY A 141 8.92 -6.33 -2.41
N TRP A 142 8.15 -5.74 -3.31
CA TRP A 142 7.96 -6.29 -4.63
C TRP A 142 9.14 -6.07 -5.58
N MET A 143 9.85 -4.93 -5.48
CA MET A 143 10.90 -4.55 -6.45
C MET A 143 12.31 -4.84 -5.94
N LYS A 144 12.51 -4.89 -4.62
CA LYS A 144 13.84 -5.12 -4.01
C LYS A 144 13.94 -6.47 -3.30
N SER A 145 12.89 -7.29 -3.34
CA SER A 145 12.81 -8.60 -2.66
C SER A 145 13.12 -8.49 -1.17
N SER A 146 12.74 -7.38 -0.54
CA SER A 146 12.92 -7.14 0.89
C SER A 146 11.70 -7.63 1.66
N ASN A 147 11.85 -8.31 2.79
CA ASN A 147 10.70 -8.69 3.59
C ASN A 147 10.16 -7.47 4.37
N PRO A 148 8.89 -7.05 4.19
CA PRO A 148 8.31 -5.96 4.95
C PRO A 148 8.39 -6.21 6.46
N ALA A 149 8.80 -5.18 7.22
CA ALA A 149 8.79 -5.24 8.68
C ALA A 149 7.35 -5.20 9.20
N ALA A 150 6.96 -6.23 9.96
CA ALA A 150 5.65 -6.35 10.59
C ALA A 150 5.78 -6.18 12.11
N PRO A 151 5.23 -5.10 12.71
CA PRO A 151 5.19 -4.95 14.16
C PRO A 151 4.40 -6.08 14.81
N LEU A 152 4.89 -6.63 15.93
CA LEU A 152 4.11 -7.58 16.75
C LEU A 152 2.92 -6.89 17.42
N THR A 153 3.09 -5.60 17.72
CA THR A 153 2.12 -4.75 18.39
C THR A 153 1.96 -3.48 17.59
N PHE A 154 0.72 -3.13 17.28
CA PHE A 154 0.33 -1.82 16.82
C PHE A 154 -0.31 -1.03 17.97
N TYR A 155 -0.30 0.29 17.84
CA TYR A 155 -0.93 1.21 18.77
C TYR A 155 -1.90 2.10 17.98
N LEU A 156 -3.20 1.95 18.23
CA LEU A 156 -4.23 2.78 17.61
C LEU A 156 -4.33 4.11 18.38
N GLY A 157 -3.95 5.20 17.72
CA GLY A 157 -4.15 6.58 18.20
C GLY A 157 -5.26 7.30 17.45
N LEU A 158 -5.73 8.40 18.02
CA LEU A 158 -6.76 9.28 17.46
C LEU A 158 -6.19 10.68 17.26
N SER A 159 -6.63 11.40 16.24
CA SER A 159 -6.16 12.75 15.95
C SER A 159 -7.28 13.69 15.58
N GLN A 160 -7.08 14.97 15.91
CA GLN A 160 -7.93 16.09 15.49
C GLN A 160 -7.92 16.31 13.97
N VAL A 161 -6.83 15.92 13.30
CA VAL A 161 -6.62 16.16 11.87
C VAL A 161 -6.01 14.93 11.20
N MET A 162 -6.21 14.82 9.89
CA MET A 162 -5.53 13.82 9.08
C MET A 162 -4.04 14.18 8.97
N PRO A 163 -3.12 13.25 9.30
CA PRO A 163 -1.70 13.49 9.13
C PRO A 163 -1.29 13.39 7.65
N SER A 164 -0.10 13.88 7.36
CA SER A 164 0.65 13.54 6.15
C SER A 164 1.18 12.11 6.21
N ASN A 165 1.57 11.54 5.07
CA ASN A 165 2.13 10.17 5.01
C ASN A 165 3.42 10.00 5.83
N ASP A 166 4.16 11.06 6.15
CA ASP A 166 5.32 10.99 7.05
C ASP A 166 4.95 11.06 8.54
N GLY A 167 3.65 11.12 8.87
CA GLY A 167 3.14 11.27 10.23
C GLY A 167 3.12 12.71 10.73
N THR A 168 3.63 13.68 9.97
CA THR A 168 3.56 15.09 10.34
C THR A 168 2.13 15.60 10.30
N GLY A 169 1.84 16.65 11.09
CA GLY A 169 0.49 17.18 11.23
C GLY A 169 -0.42 16.39 12.16
N TRP A 170 0.02 15.25 12.70
CA TRP A 170 -0.74 14.49 13.71
C TRP A 170 -0.99 15.32 14.98
N THR A 171 -2.24 15.43 15.41
CA THR A 171 -2.65 16.20 16.60
C THR A 171 -3.32 15.29 17.63
N GLU A 172 -2.46 14.81 18.53
CA GLU A 172 -2.64 13.92 19.69
C GLU A 172 -3.55 14.42 20.83
N PRO A 173 -4.55 13.70 21.39
CA PRO A 173 -4.81 13.86 22.81
C PRO A 173 -3.54 13.58 23.63
N THR A 174 -3.39 14.21 24.79
CA THR A 174 -2.16 14.04 25.58
C THR A 174 -2.10 12.62 26.15
N ILE A 175 -1.11 11.83 25.72
CA ILE A 175 -0.89 10.45 26.19
C ILE A 175 -0.66 10.44 27.70
N GLY A 176 -1.26 9.46 28.40
CA GLY A 176 -1.20 9.33 29.86
C GLY A 176 -2.03 10.35 30.63
N SER A 177 -2.84 11.17 29.96
CA SER A 177 -3.73 12.17 30.58
C SER A 177 -5.19 11.87 30.26
N ASP A 178 -6.11 12.22 31.17
CA ASP A 178 -7.56 12.14 30.95
C ASP A 178 -8.10 10.76 30.53
N GLY A 179 -7.37 9.70 30.89
CA GLY A 179 -7.67 8.33 30.49
C GLY A 179 -7.42 8.06 29.01
N TYR A 180 -6.61 8.87 28.33
CA TYR A 180 -6.18 8.62 26.96
C TYR A 180 -4.80 7.96 26.93
N ASP A 181 -4.75 6.79 26.29
CA ASP A 181 -3.54 6.15 25.78
C ASP A 181 -3.88 5.55 24.42
N ARG A 182 -2.89 5.40 23.54
CA ARG A 182 -3.10 4.63 22.29
C ARG A 182 -3.50 3.20 22.64
N ALA A 183 -4.54 2.69 21.99
CA ALA A 183 -5.01 1.33 22.23
C ALA A 183 -4.00 0.32 21.70
N VAL A 184 -3.57 -0.59 22.56
CA VAL A 184 -2.64 -1.67 22.22
C VAL A 184 -3.37 -2.72 21.37
N ILE A 185 -2.80 -3.03 20.22
CA ILE A 185 -3.32 -4.00 19.26
C ILE A 185 -2.30 -5.11 19.05
N THR A 186 -2.62 -6.33 19.46
CA THR A 186 -1.82 -7.52 19.14
C THR A 186 -2.04 -7.89 17.68
N ASN A 187 -1.04 -7.66 16.83
CA ASN A 187 -1.20 -7.61 15.38
C ASN A 187 -1.82 -8.90 14.80
N ALA A 188 -1.20 -10.06 15.03
CA ALA A 188 -1.59 -11.34 14.41
C ALA A 188 -3.02 -11.83 14.71
N ALA A 189 -3.71 -11.25 15.70
CA ALA A 189 -5.09 -11.61 16.05
C ALA A 189 -6.11 -10.50 15.76
N ALA A 190 -5.64 -9.31 15.36
CA ALA A 190 -6.49 -8.13 15.33
C ALA A 190 -7.18 -7.91 13.99
N TRP A 191 -6.75 -8.56 12.91
CA TRP A 191 -7.16 -8.24 11.55
C TRP A 191 -7.84 -9.39 10.82
N SER A 192 -8.68 -9.03 9.84
CA SER A 192 -9.25 -10.00 8.91
C SER A 192 -8.16 -10.80 8.19
N ASN A 193 -8.30 -12.12 8.17
CA ASN A 193 -7.31 -13.03 7.62
C ASN A 193 -7.99 -14.20 6.87
N PRO A 194 -7.66 -14.49 5.60
CA PRO A 194 -6.75 -13.72 4.73
C PRO A 194 -7.40 -12.47 4.16
N ILE A 195 -6.57 -11.48 3.85
CA ILE A 195 -6.97 -10.31 3.05
C ILE A 195 -6.95 -10.71 1.58
N THR A 196 -8.08 -10.54 0.89
CA THR A 196 -8.27 -11.01 -0.51
C THR A 196 -8.74 -9.93 -1.49
N VAL A 197 -9.15 -8.76 -1.00
CA VAL A 197 -9.75 -7.68 -1.81
C VAL A 197 -9.02 -6.34 -1.63
N GLY A 198 -7.75 -6.39 -1.21
CA GLY A 198 -6.88 -5.23 -1.09
C GLY A 198 -7.08 -4.38 0.17
N PHE A 199 -7.94 -4.82 1.10
CA PHE A 199 -8.13 -4.19 2.41
C PHE A 199 -8.51 -5.22 3.48
N GLY A 200 -8.18 -4.89 4.73
CA GLY A 200 -8.57 -5.64 5.92
C GLY A 200 -9.31 -4.79 6.94
N TYR A 201 -9.84 -5.44 7.98
CA TYR A 201 -10.57 -4.78 9.06
C TYR A 201 -10.16 -5.30 10.42
N ASN A 202 -10.39 -4.49 11.48
CA ASN A 202 -10.31 -5.02 12.84
C ASN A 202 -11.37 -6.11 13.05
N VAL A 203 -10.98 -7.25 13.62
CA VAL A 203 -11.92 -8.35 13.98
C VAL A 203 -12.24 -8.40 15.46
N GLU A 204 -11.41 -7.74 16.27
CA GLU A 204 -11.64 -7.55 17.70
C GLU A 204 -12.21 -6.17 17.98
N THR A 205 -12.90 -6.06 19.12
CA THR A 205 -13.36 -4.78 19.63
C THR A 205 -12.18 -4.01 20.22
N ILE A 206 -11.93 -2.80 19.74
CA ILE A 206 -10.89 -1.92 20.26
C ILE A 206 -11.54 -0.90 21.20
N ARG A 207 -10.99 -0.73 22.39
CA ARG A 207 -11.55 0.15 23.44
C ARG A 207 -10.52 1.18 23.91
N MET A 208 -10.95 2.43 24.06
CA MET A 208 -10.15 3.55 24.54
C MET A 208 -10.93 4.32 25.63
N PRO A 209 -10.44 4.43 26.88
CA PRO A 209 -9.29 3.70 27.42
C PRO A 209 -9.49 2.18 27.41
N ALA A 210 -8.40 1.43 27.51
CA ALA A 210 -8.46 -0.04 27.62
C ALA A 210 -9.27 -0.48 28.86
N THR A 211 -9.18 0.25 29.96
CA THR A 211 -9.90 0.01 31.22
C THR A 211 -10.58 1.28 31.73
N GLY A 212 -11.69 1.14 32.47
CA GLY A 212 -12.42 2.31 32.99
C GLY A 212 -13.11 3.12 31.90
N SER A 213 -13.25 4.42 32.12
CA SER A 213 -13.84 5.43 31.23
C SER A 213 -12.86 6.61 31.11
N PRO A 214 -13.00 7.49 30.09
CA PRO A 214 -12.28 8.76 30.04
C PRO A 214 -12.43 9.53 31.36
N SER A 215 -11.35 10.16 31.83
CA SER A 215 -11.33 10.91 33.10
C SER A 215 -11.25 12.43 32.92
N GLY A 216 -11.33 12.89 31.67
CA GLY A 216 -11.25 14.29 31.26
C GLY A 216 -11.53 14.46 29.78
N ASP A 217 -11.35 15.67 29.28
CA ASP A 217 -11.56 16.02 27.88
C ASP A 217 -10.32 15.69 27.05
N TRP A 218 -10.47 14.88 26.01
CA TRP A 218 -9.33 14.50 25.16
C TRP A 218 -8.93 15.62 24.21
N LEU A 219 -9.81 15.91 23.25
CA LEU A 219 -9.70 16.99 22.27
C LEU A 219 -11.12 17.40 21.87
N SER A 220 -11.29 18.63 21.39
CA SER A 220 -12.59 19.19 21.02
C SER A 220 -13.29 18.49 19.85
N SER A 221 -12.55 17.74 19.02
CA SER A 221 -13.07 16.96 17.90
C SER A 221 -12.00 16.03 17.35
N LEU A 222 -12.22 14.73 17.36
CA LEU A 222 -11.33 13.73 16.76
C LEU A 222 -11.86 13.36 15.39
N ALA A 223 -11.03 13.47 14.37
CA ALA A 223 -11.42 13.26 12.97
C ALA A 223 -10.67 12.13 12.27
N ALA A 224 -9.59 11.62 12.87
CA ALA A 224 -8.74 10.59 12.27
C ALA A 224 -8.30 9.54 13.27
N TRP A 225 -7.94 8.36 12.76
CA TRP A 225 -7.27 7.30 13.49
C TRP A 225 -5.92 6.98 12.81
N GLY A 226 -4.98 6.42 13.57
CA GLY A 226 -3.66 6.04 13.08
C GLY A 226 -3.12 4.83 13.81
N LEU A 227 -2.46 3.92 13.09
CA LEU A 227 -1.74 2.79 13.64
C LEU A 227 -0.24 3.08 13.67
N TRP A 228 0.31 3.00 14.86
CA TRP A 228 1.70 3.29 15.16
C TRP A 228 2.42 2.04 15.65
N ASP A 229 3.74 1.99 15.49
CA ASP A 229 4.58 0.90 16.03
C ASP A 229 5.04 1.14 17.47
N ALA A 230 4.65 2.26 18.09
CA ALA A 230 4.99 2.61 19.47
C ALA A 230 3.82 3.26 20.23
N ALA A 231 3.85 3.09 21.56
CA ALA A 231 2.86 3.67 22.48
C ALA A 231 2.90 5.21 22.48
N GLU A 232 4.06 5.79 22.21
CA GLU A 232 4.30 7.23 22.08
C GLU A 232 5.32 7.45 20.95
N GLY A 233 5.09 8.45 20.10
CA GLY A 233 5.91 8.66 18.90
C GLY A 233 5.79 7.50 17.91
N GLY A 234 6.93 6.99 17.42
CA GLY A 234 6.99 5.85 16.49
C GLY A 234 6.72 6.22 15.03
N ASN A 235 6.72 5.20 14.18
CA ASN A 235 6.38 5.31 12.77
C ASN A 235 4.87 5.11 12.57
N LEU A 236 4.26 5.98 11.77
CA LEU A 236 2.89 5.80 11.32
C LEU A 236 2.86 4.74 10.21
N TYR A 237 2.04 3.71 10.37
CA TYR A 237 1.86 2.64 9.38
C TYR A 237 0.62 2.86 8.52
N PHE A 238 -0.53 3.00 9.16
CA PHE A 238 -1.82 3.20 8.48
C PHE A 238 -2.59 4.29 9.18
N PHE A 239 -3.42 5.02 8.45
CA PHE A 239 -4.30 6.02 9.02
C PHE A 239 -5.54 6.17 8.17
N GLY A 240 -6.57 6.78 8.72
CA GLY A 240 -7.80 7.02 7.99
C GLY A 240 -8.66 8.05 8.71
N LYS A 241 -9.73 8.48 8.07
CA LYS A 241 -10.69 9.34 8.75
C LYS A 241 -11.60 8.49 9.61
N LEU A 242 -12.14 9.14 10.62
CA LEU A 242 -13.31 8.62 11.31
C LEU A 242 -14.54 8.98 10.46
N GLN A 243 -15.48 8.04 10.32
CA GLN A 243 -16.71 8.26 9.55
C GLN A 243 -17.51 9.47 10.05
N SER A 244 -17.37 9.79 11.33
CA SER A 244 -17.90 10.99 11.95
C SER A 244 -16.92 11.45 13.02
N ALA A 245 -16.84 12.76 13.20
CA ALA A 245 -15.97 13.30 14.23
C ALA A 245 -16.49 12.92 15.63
N ILE A 246 -15.57 12.58 16.53
CA ILE A 246 -15.87 12.10 17.87
C ILE A 246 -15.45 13.16 18.89
N VAL A 247 -16.26 13.36 19.93
CA VAL A 247 -15.89 14.19 21.09
C VAL A 247 -15.91 13.29 22.31
N VAL A 248 -14.85 13.34 23.11
CA VAL A 248 -14.71 12.54 24.33
C VAL A 248 -14.43 13.48 25.51
N ASN A 249 -15.24 13.36 26.55
CA ASN A 249 -15.17 14.09 27.81
C ASN A 249 -15.26 13.14 29.02
N ASP A 250 -15.12 13.68 30.23
CA ASP A 250 -15.18 12.94 31.50
C ASP A 250 -16.50 12.20 31.79
N THR A 251 -17.59 12.56 31.09
CA THR A 251 -18.88 11.87 31.19
C THR A 251 -19.11 10.84 30.07
N SER A 252 -18.22 10.79 29.09
CA SER A 252 -18.36 9.90 27.94
C SER A 252 -18.18 8.44 28.35
N PRO A 253 -18.93 7.49 27.75
CA PRO A 253 -18.57 6.10 27.86
C PRO A 253 -17.19 5.87 27.21
N PRO A 254 -16.55 4.71 27.48
CA PRO A 254 -15.36 4.32 26.74
C PRO A 254 -15.65 4.35 25.24
N LEU A 255 -14.73 4.91 24.48
CA LEU A 255 -14.81 4.86 23.03
C LEU A 255 -14.55 3.43 22.58
N VAL A 256 -15.39 2.93 21.68
CA VAL A 256 -15.34 1.56 21.18
C VAL A 256 -15.36 1.56 19.66
N PHE A 257 -14.37 0.90 19.06
CA PHE A 257 -14.41 0.49 17.66
C PHE A 257 -14.78 -0.99 17.59
N THR A 258 -15.99 -1.30 17.15
CA THR A 258 -16.44 -2.68 16.95
C THR A 258 -15.76 -3.28 15.73
N PRO A 259 -15.78 -4.62 15.56
CA PRO A 259 -15.24 -5.26 14.37
C PRO A 259 -15.78 -4.62 13.07
N GLY A 260 -14.89 -4.43 12.10
CA GLY A 260 -15.23 -3.81 10.81
C GLY A 260 -15.12 -2.28 10.75
N GLN A 261 -14.98 -1.57 11.88
CA GLN A 261 -14.99 -0.11 11.89
C GLN A 261 -13.66 0.54 11.50
N ILE A 262 -12.54 -0.15 11.72
CA ILE A 262 -11.21 0.27 11.25
C ILE A 262 -10.89 -0.52 9.99
N GLN A 263 -10.91 0.16 8.84
CA GLN A 263 -10.52 -0.42 7.56
C GLN A 263 -9.08 -0.02 7.22
N ILE A 264 -8.27 -0.98 6.79
CA ILE A 264 -6.87 -0.77 6.40
C ILE A 264 -6.69 -1.18 4.95
N GLY A 265 -6.15 -0.29 4.11
CA GLY A 265 -5.83 -0.58 2.71
C GLY A 265 -4.73 0.35 2.18
N LEU A 266 -4.04 -0.08 1.13
CA LEU A 266 -2.88 0.64 0.58
C LEU A 266 -3.23 1.72 -0.44
N ASP A 267 -4.40 1.61 -1.06
CA ASP A 267 -4.94 2.56 -2.06
C ASP A 267 -6.37 3.00 -1.70
N SER A 268 -6.82 2.71 -0.48
CA SER A 268 -8.12 3.18 -0.01
C SER A 268 -8.11 4.71 0.06
N ALA A 269 -9.15 5.35 -0.46
CA ALA A 269 -9.38 6.77 -0.16
C ALA A 269 -9.42 6.95 1.36
N CYS A 270 -9.03 8.12 1.85
CA CYS A 270 -9.11 8.43 3.28
C CYS A 270 -10.58 8.70 3.60
N CYS A 271 -11.35 7.61 3.61
CA CYS A 271 -12.76 7.52 3.99
C CYS A 271 -12.89 7.75 5.48
#